data_AF-C1A2U4-F1
#
_entry.id   AF-C1A2U4-F1
#
_cell.length_a   1.000
_cell.length_b   1.000
_cell.length_c   1.000
_cell.angle_alpha   90.00
_cell.angle_beta   90.00
_cell.angle_gamma   90.00
#
_symmetry.space_group_name_H-M   'P 1'
#
loop_
_entity.id
_entity.type
_entity.pdbx_description
1 polymer ?
#
loop_
_entity_poly.entity_id
_entity_poly.type
_entity_poly.pdbx_seq_one_letter_code
_entity_poly.pdbx_strand_id
1 'polypeptide(L)' 'MMSLKDQLDNCEYLLADAEMAGDWNAVRRFREYRLRLVRQLCRQRAAGLCA' A
#
# COMPACT_ATOMS: atom_id res chain seq x y z
N MET A 1 5.14 -14.51 6.43
CA MET A 1 4.07 -13.92 5.60
C MET A 1 3.96 -12.46 6.01
N MET A 2 4.14 -11.48 5.11
CA MET A 2 3.95 -10.06 5.47
C MET A 2 2.47 -9.75 5.68
N SER A 3 2.15 -9.02 6.74
CA SER A 3 0.78 -8.55 6.99
C SER A 3 0.37 -7.49 5.95
N LEU A 4 -0.94 -7.21 5.81
CA LEU A 4 -1.40 -6.12 4.96
C LEU A 4 -0.89 -4.74 5.43
N LYS A 5 -0.61 -4.60 6.74
CA LYS A 5 0.00 -3.39 7.29
C LYS A 5 1.45 -3.25 6.84
N ASP A 6 2.24 -4.31 6.94
CA ASP A 6 3.65 -4.30 6.47
C ASP A 6 3.74 -4.02 4.97
N GLN A 7 2.79 -4.55 4.18
CA GLN A 7 2.70 -4.26 2.75
C GLN A 7 2.37 -2.78 2.48
N LEU A 8 1.52 -2.17 3.32
CA LEU A 8 1.16 -0.76 3.19
C LEU A 8 2.35 0.14 3.53
N ASP A 9 3.03 -0.13 4.64
CA ASP A 9 4.21 0.62 5.07
C ASP A 9 5.33 0.55 4.02
N ASN A 10 5.58 -0.64 3.46
CA ASN A 10 6.53 -0.81 2.36
C ASN A 10 6.09 -0.09 1.07
N CYS A 11 4.79 -0.09 0.76
CA CYS A 11 4.26 0.64 -0.39
C CYS A 11 4.46 2.15 -0.25
N GLU A 12 4.34 2.70 0.97
CA GLU A 12 4.58 4.12 1.24
C GLU A 12 6.06 4.47 1.13
N TYR A 13 6.95 3.60 1.61
CA TYR A 13 8.40 3.75 1.42
C TYR A 13 8.79 3.80 -0.06
N LEU A 14 8.33 2.84 -0.86
CA LEU A 14 8.65 2.78 -2.29
C LEU A 14 8.03 3.93 -3.10
N LEU A 15 6.89 4.45 -2.64
CA LEU A 15 6.26 5.61 -3.25
C LEU A 15 7.09 6.87 -3.01
N ALA A 16 7.60 7.08 -1.80
CA ALA A 16 8.48 8.21 -1.49
C ALA A 16 9.79 8.11 -2.30
N ASP A 17 10.36 6.91 -2.40
CA ASP A 17 11.56 6.67 -3.21
C ASP A 17 11.33 6.99 -4.71
N ALA A 18 10.21 6.52 -5.27
CA ALA A 18 9.84 6.82 -6.65
C ALA A 18 9.57 8.32 -6.90
N GLU A 19 8.98 9.03 -5.93
CA GLU A 19 8.77 10.48 -6.01
C GLU A 19 10.12 11.23 -5.99
N MET A 20 11.07 10.82 -5.14
CA MET A 20 12.41 11.39 -5.11
C MET A 20 13.21 11.10 -6.39
N ALA A 21 13.06 9.91 -6.95
CA ALA A 21 13.71 9.51 -8.20
C ALA A 21 13.06 10.14 -9.45
N GLY A 22 11.87 10.75 -9.32
CA GLY A 22 11.11 11.27 -10.45
C GLY A 22 10.51 10.20 -11.36
N ASP A 23 10.40 8.94 -10.91
CA ASP A 23 9.77 7.85 -11.66
C ASP A 23 8.25 7.90 -11.49
N TRP A 24 7.60 8.77 -12.26
CA TRP A 24 6.15 8.96 -12.23
C TRP A 24 5.34 7.70 -12.62
N ASN A 25 5.93 6.78 -13.39
CA ASN A 25 5.29 5.51 -13.71
C ASN A 25 5.27 4.57 -12.50
N ALA A 26 6.35 4.52 -11.74
CA ALA A 26 6.38 3.83 -10.45
C ALA A 26 5.44 4.49 -9.43
N VAL A 27 5.45 5.82 -9.33
CA VAL A 27 4.52 6.57 -8.45
C VAL A 27 3.06 6.22 -8.76
N ARG A 28 2.65 6.21 -10.03
CA ARG A 28 1.27 5.83 -10.42
C ARG A 28 0.94 4.40 -9.95
N ARG A 29 1.84 3.45 -10.22
CA ARG A 29 1.66 2.03 -9.83
C ARG A 29 1.55 1.87 -8.31
N PHE A 30 2.40 2.54 -7.54
CA PHE A 30 2.36 2.47 -6.08
C PHE A 30 1.13 3.16 -5.50
N ARG A 31 0.66 4.28 -6.06
CA ARG A 31 -0.61 4.91 -5.64
C ARG A 31 -1.81 3.97 -5.84
N GLU A 32 -1.88 3.30 -6.98
CA GLU A 32 -2.92 2.30 -7.25
C GLU A 32 -2.83 1.09 -6.33
N TYR A 33 -1.62 0.64 -6.02
CA TYR A 33 -1.40 -0.46 -5.09
C TYR A 33 -1.78 -0.09 -3.65
N ARG A 34 -1.39 1.10 -3.17
CA ARG A 34 -1.78 1.65 -1.87
C ARG A 34 -3.31 1.67 -1.70
N LEU A 35 -4.04 2.13 -2.73
CA LEU A 35 -5.51 2.14 -2.71
C LEU A 35 -6.10 0.74 -2.57
N ARG A 36 -5.51 -0.27 -3.22
CA ARG A 36 -5.96 -1.67 -3.09
C ARG A 36 -5.71 -2.21 -1.68
N LEU A 37 -4.54 -1.95 -1.10
CA LEU A 37 -4.18 -2.37 0.26
C LEU A 37 -5.12 -1.74 1.31
N VAL A 38 -5.38 -0.44 1.21
CA VAL A 38 -6.33 0.25 2.10
C VAL A 38 -7.73 -0.35 1.99
N ARG A 39 -8.21 -0.64 0.78
CA ARG A 39 -9.51 -1.31 0.60
C ARG A 39 -9.54 -2.69 1.23
N GLN A 40 -8.46 -3.47 1.13
CA GLN A 40 -8.37 -4.79 1.76
C GLN A 40 -8.36 -4.68 3.28
N LEU A 41 -7.62 -3.73 3.86
CA LEU A 41 -7.62 -3.46 5.30
C LEU A 41 -9.01 -3.07 5.81
N CYS A 42 -9.71 -2.19 5.10
CA CYS A 42 -11.08 -1.83 5.44
C CYS A 42 -12.02 -3.04 5.38
N ARG A 43 -11.87 -3.92 4.38
CA ARG A 43 -12.67 -5.16 4.29
C ARG A 43 -12.35 -6.13 5.44
N GLN A 44 -11.08 -6.29 5.82
CA GLN A 44 -10.71 -7.13 6.96
C GLN A 44 -11.29 -6.60 8.28
N ARG A 45 -11.21 -5.28 8.49
CA ARG A 45 -11.84 -4.61 9.64
C ARG A 45 -13.35 -4.83 9.66
N ALA A 46 -14.03 -4.61 8.54
CA ALA A 46 -15.48 -4.80 8.43
C ALA A 46 -15.92 -6.27 8.62
N ALA A 47 -15.08 -7.22 8.23
CA ALA A 47 -15.33 -8.65 8.40
C ALA A 47 -14.99 -9.16 9.81
N GLY A 48 -14.51 -8.31 10.72
CA GLY A 48 -14.04 -8.75 12.05
C GLY A 48 -12.78 -9.63 12.00
N LEU A 49 -12.07 -9.64 10.86
CA LEU A 49 -10.86 -10.42 10.63
C LEU A 49 -9.58 -9.68 11.07
N CYS A 50 -9.73 -8.61 11.88
CA CYS A 50 -8.59 -8.05 12.58
C CYS A 50 -8.15 -9.05 13.66
N ALA A 51 -7.13 -9.83 13.33
CA ALA A 51 -6.31 -10.55 14.30
C ALA A 51 -5.51 -9.58 15.16
#